data_AF-A0A8D0DBX6-F1
#
_entry.id   AF-A0A8D0DBX6-F1
#
_cell.length_a   1.000
_cell.length_b   1.000
_cell.length_c   1.000
_cell.angle_alpha   90.00
_cell.angle_beta   90.00
_cell.angle_gamma   90.00
#
_symmetry.space_group_name_H-M   'P 1'
#
loop_
_entity.id
_entity.type
_entity.pdbx_description
1 polymer ?
#
loop_
_entity_poly.entity_id
_entity_poly.type
_entity_poly.pdbx_seq_one_letter_code
_entity_poly.pdbx_strand_id
1 'polypeptide(L)'
;MVTMATLLVLLHLCGIQLMADARPTCSLPGKLVQSAHHLLRDLGGPFPAHCLRYNSNISFPYSAFPAATANHLQCRQTLWVVYESLQEADLMFEDYELPVGEGGVTWDDQKLTKFRHLQTRLQEDGDCLSSVDDSGTLSSYFSNVTAVIQQQDSAACGWMVLRRDLTEVLRSALTLHHGCFTWTNKTTDEHFCRQLN
;
A
#
# COMPACT_ATOMS: atom_id res chain seq x y z
N MET A 1 34.82 -42.44 -5.99
CA MET A 1 34.11 -42.46 -7.29
C MET A 1 32.74 -41.86 -7.08
N VAL A 2 32.55 -40.61 -7.50
CA VAL A 2 31.23 -39.97 -7.52
C VAL A 2 30.46 -40.62 -8.67
N THR A 3 29.37 -41.32 -8.37
CA THR A 3 28.59 -42.03 -9.39
C THR A 3 27.74 -41.03 -10.16
N MET A 4 27.45 -41.29 -11.44
CA MET A 4 26.60 -40.42 -12.26
C MET A 4 25.24 -40.11 -11.59
N ALA A 5 24.71 -41.05 -10.80
CA ALA A 5 23.51 -40.86 -10.00
C ALA A 5 23.66 -39.77 -8.92
N THR A 6 24.80 -39.71 -8.22
CA THR A 6 25.06 -38.64 -7.22
C THR A 6 25.20 -37.26 -7.85
N LEU A 7 25.79 -37.16 -9.05
CA LEU A 7 25.86 -35.92 -9.84
C LEU A 7 24.47 -35.46 -10.30
N LEU A 8 23.61 -36.39 -10.76
CA LEU A 8 22.24 -36.10 -11.18
C LEU A 8 21.36 -35.61 -10.03
N VAL A 9 21.48 -36.21 -8.84
CA VAL A 9 20.73 -35.79 -7.65
C VAL A 9 21.17 -34.40 -7.19
N LEU A 10 22.47 -34.10 -7.19
CA LEU A 10 23.00 -32.77 -6.86
C LEU A 10 22.54 -31.70 -7.86
N LEU A 11 22.52 -32.01 -9.17
CA LEU A 11 22.02 -31.13 -10.21
C LEU A 11 20.51 -30.87 -10.07
N HIS A 12 19.72 -31.88 -9.72
CA HIS A 12 18.27 -31.70 -9.46
C HIS A 12 18.03 -30.86 -8.21
N LEU A 13 18.77 -31.10 -7.13
CA LEU A 13 18.67 -30.29 -5.91
C LEU A 13 19.06 -28.83 -6.17
N CYS A 14 20.10 -28.59 -6.97
CA CYS A 14 20.52 -27.23 -7.37
C CYS A 14 19.46 -26.54 -8.25
N GLY A 15 18.86 -27.28 -9.21
CA GLY A 15 17.76 -26.76 -10.03
C GLY A 15 16.50 -26.41 -9.23
N ILE A 16 16.17 -27.20 -8.20
CA ILE A 16 15.03 -26.92 -7.32
C ILE A 16 15.31 -25.70 -6.42
N GLN A 17 16.55 -25.52 -5.94
CA GLN A 17 16.94 -24.34 -5.16
C GLN A 17 16.86 -23.06 -5.99
N LEU A 18 17.35 -23.08 -7.24
CA LEU A 18 17.29 -21.94 -8.16
C LEU A 18 15.85 -21.52 -8.53
N MET A 19 14.92 -22.48 -8.58
CA MET A 19 13.51 -22.20 -8.88
C MET A 19 12.71 -21.75 -7.64
N ALA A 20 13.18 -22.05 -6.42
CA ALA A 20 12.53 -21.63 -5.18
C ALA A 20 12.77 -20.15 -4.85
N ASP A 21 13.94 -19.62 -5.23
CA ASP A 21 14.31 -18.20 -5.05
C ASP A 21 13.81 -17.28 -6.19
N ALA A 22 13.21 -17.83 -7.24
CA ALA A 22 12.70 -17.09 -8.39
C ALA A 22 11.26 -16.59 -8.22
N ARG A 23 10.73 -16.48 -7.00
CA ARG A 23 9.50 -15.71 -6.79
C ARG A 23 9.87 -14.24 -6.94
N PRO A 24 9.20 -13.47 -7.81
CA PRO A 24 9.41 -12.03 -7.86
C PRO A 24 9.23 -11.49 -6.44
N THR A 25 10.24 -10.82 -5.91
CA THR A 25 10.13 -10.13 -4.63
C THR A 25 9.08 -9.04 -4.82
N CYS A 26 7.87 -9.32 -4.35
CA CYS A 26 6.76 -8.38 -4.43
C CYS A 26 7.12 -7.16 -3.59
N SER A 27 7.19 -5.97 -4.21
CA SER A 27 7.69 -4.78 -3.54
C SER A 27 7.10 -3.51 -4.12
N LEU A 28 6.88 -2.53 -3.25
CA LEU A 28 6.42 -1.20 -3.62
C LEU A 28 7.61 -0.21 -3.63
N PRO A 29 7.74 0.67 -4.64
CA PRO A 29 8.79 1.68 -4.64
C PRO A 29 8.57 2.73 -3.53
N GLY A 30 9.46 2.77 -2.54
CA GLY A 30 9.31 3.63 -1.36
C GLY A 30 9.22 5.12 -1.69
N LYS A 31 9.88 5.57 -2.77
CA LYS A 31 9.79 6.95 -3.26
C LYS A 31 8.41 7.33 -3.79
N LEU A 32 7.70 6.38 -4.41
CA LEU A 32 6.34 6.60 -4.90
C LEU A 32 5.35 6.64 -3.74
N VAL A 33 5.48 5.72 -2.78
CA VAL A 33 4.70 5.71 -1.53
C VAL A 33 4.90 7.01 -0.75
N GLN A 34 6.14 7.49 -0.63
CA GLN A 34 6.46 8.79 0.00
C GLN A 34 5.82 9.97 -0.74
N SER A 35 5.80 9.94 -2.07
CA SER A 35 5.19 10.99 -2.88
C SER A 35 3.67 10.99 -2.75
N ALA A 36 3.04 9.81 -2.73
CA ALA A 36 1.61 9.65 -2.49
C ALA A 36 1.21 10.16 -1.09
N HIS A 37 1.98 9.83 -0.06
CA HIS A 37 1.80 10.37 1.29
C HIS A 37 1.84 11.91 1.32
N HIS A 38 2.84 12.53 0.68
CA HIS A 38 2.92 13.99 0.64
C HIS A 38 1.75 14.63 -0.09
N LEU A 39 1.30 14.03 -1.21
CA LEU A 39 0.14 14.53 -1.94
C LEU A 39 -1.13 14.46 -1.10
N LEU A 40 -1.39 13.36 -0.39
CA LEU A 40 -2.55 13.24 0.51
C LEU A 40 -2.47 14.22 1.69
N ARG A 41 -1.29 14.34 2.31
CA ARG A 41 -1.07 15.28 3.42
C ARG A 41 -1.39 16.70 2.98
N ASP A 42 -0.92 17.09 1.80
CA ASP A 42 -1.03 18.46 1.29
C ASP A 42 -2.27 18.66 0.40
N LEU A 43 -3.16 17.66 0.31
CA LEU A 43 -4.29 17.61 -0.62
C LEU A 43 -5.33 18.71 -0.36
N GLY A 44 -5.50 19.14 0.88
CA GLY A 44 -6.47 20.16 1.25
C GLY A 44 -6.24 20.70 2.65
N GLY A 45 -7.22 21.45 3.16
CA GLY A 45 -7.15 22.07 4.49
C GLY A 45 -7.13 21.08 5.67
N PRO A 46 -7.11 21.61 6.91
CA PRO A 46 -7.15 20.81 8.14
C PRO A 46 -8.45 20.01 8.26
N PHE A 47 -8.45 19.01 9.14
CA PHE A 47 -9.65 18.21 9.43
C PHE A 47 -10.76 19.10 10.02
N PRO A 48 -11.98 19.16 9.44
CA PRO A 48 -12.99 20.10 9.89
C PRO A 48 -13.55 19.74 11.26
N ALA A 49 -13.79 20.76 12.10
CA ALA A 49 -14.31 20.56 13.45
C ALA A 49 -15.67 19.83 13.47
N HIS A 50 -16.56 20.12 12.51
CA HIS A 50 -17.86 19.46 12.41
C HIS A 50 -17.75 17.95 12.06
N CYS A 51 -16.62 17.52 11.49
CA CYS A 51 -16.37 16.10 11.18
C CYS A 51 -15.78 15.32 12.36
N LEU A 52 -15.42 15.98 13.48
CA LEU A 52 -14.72 15.32 14.60
C LEU A 52 -15.51 14.16 15.21
N ARG A 53 -16.85 14.15 15.13
CA ARG A 53 -17.67 13.01 15.60
C ARG A 53 -17.37 11.70 14.85
N TYR A 54 -16.94 11.79 13.60
CA TYR A 54 -16.56 10.62 12.79
C TYR A 54 -15.11 10.21 13.05
N ASN A 55 -14.29 11.10 13.63
CA ASN A 55 -12.90 10.85 13.95
C ASN A 55 -12.72 9.76 15.01
N SER A 56 -13.56 9.78 16.06
CA SER A 56 -13.51 8.78 17.14
C SER A 56 -14.20 7.46 16.80
N ASN A 57 -15.14 7.47 15.85
CA ASN A 57 -16.00 6.32 15.58
C ASN A 57 -15.50 5.48 14.40
N ILE A 58 -14.74 6.08 13.49
CA ILE A 58 -14.18 5.42 12.32
C ILE A 58 -12.68 5.64 12.33
N SER A 59 -11.96 4.56 12.60
CA SER A 59 -10.51 4.54 12.70
C SER A 59 -9.95 3.36 11.94
N PHE A 60 -8.88 3.61 11.19
CA PHE A 60 -8.14 2.55 10.53
C PHE A 60 -7.68 1.46 11.54
N PRO A 61 -7.87 0.17 11.24
CA PRO A 61 -7.50 -0.91 12.14
C PRO A 61 -5.99 -1.14 12.05
N TYR A 62 -5.19 -0.40 12.82
CA TYR A 62 -3.73 -0.55 12.86
C TYR A 62 -3.24 -1.94 13.28
N SER A 63 -4.12 -2.79 13.84
CA SER A 63 -3.86 -4.21 14.03
C SER A 63 -3.59 -4.98 12.73
N ALA A 64 -3.94 -4.42 11.57
CA ALA A 64 -3.61 -4.96 10.26
C ALA A 64 -2.10 -4.86 9.95
N PHE A 65 -1.41 -3.87 10.52
CA PHE A 65 0.04 -3.77 10.43
C PHE A 65 0.69 -4.85 11.31
N PRO A 66 1.76 -5.51 10.83
CA PRO A 66 2.52 -6.42 11.66
C PRO A 66 3.34 -5.65 12.70
N ALA A 67 3.92 -6.38 13.66
CA ALA A 67 4.95 -5.81 14.52
C ALA A 67 6.10 -5.24 13.68
N ALA A 68 6.72 -4.14 14.16
CA ALA A 68 7.81 -3.44 13.50
C ALA A 68 9.13 -4.23 13.54
N THR A 69 9.15 -5.36 12.84
CA THR A 69 10.33 -6.18 12.59
C THR A 69 10.47 -6.44 11.09
N ALA A 70 11.70 -6.45 10.59
CA ALA A 70 11.98 -6.51 9.16
C ALA A 70 12.22 -7.96 8.69
N ASN A 71 11.22 -8.83 8.85
CA ASN A 71 11.25 -10.16 8.22
C ASN A 71 10.33 -10.21 7.00
N HIS A 72 10.58 -11.18 6.11
CA HIS A 72 9.89 -11.27 4.82
C HIS A 72 8.35 -11.35 4.95
N LEU A 73 7.83 -12.12 5.92
CA LEU A 73 6.38 -12.25 6.13
C LEU A 73 5.75 -10.93 6.57
N GLN A 74 6.40 -10.21 7.48
CA GLN A 74 5.92 -8.92 7.97
C GLN A 74 6.06 -7.83 6.93
N CYS A 75 7.12 -7.85 6.12
CA CYS A 75 7.21 -6.94 4.99
C CYS A 75 6.10 -7.22 3.97
N ARG A 76 5.82 -8.48 3.65
CA ARG A 76 4.70 -8.82 2.77
C ARG A 76 3.36 -8.32 3.33
N GLN A 77 3.10 -8.52 4.61
CA GLN A 77 1.88 -8.00 5.27
C GLN A 77 1.81 -6.47 5.23
N THR A 78 2.92 -5.78 5.50
CA THR A 78 2.99 -4.31 5.44
C THR A 78 2.68 -3.79 4.03
N LEU A 79 3.31 -4.39 3.02
CA LEU A 79 3.09 -4.03 1.63
C LEU A 79 1.64 -4.28 1.24
N TRP A 80 1.06 -5.41 1.66
CA TRP A 80 -0.36 -5.69 1.47
C TRP A 80 -1.25 -4.63 2.10
N VAL A 81 -1.02 -4.22 3.36
CA VAL A 81 -1.82 -3.15 4.00
C VAL A 81 -1.80 -1.86 3.17
N VAL A 82 -0.64 -1.47 2.63
CA VAL A 82 -0.52 -0.30 1.76
C VAL A 82 -1.26 -0.49 0.45
N TYR A 83 -1.05 -1.62 -0.21
CA TYR A 83 -1.69 -1.97 -1.49
C TYR A 83 -3.22 -2.00 -1.36
N GLU A 84 -3.74 -2.75 -0.40
CA GLU A 84 -5.17 -2.92 -0.14
C GLU A 84 -5.83 -1.57 0.19
N SER A 85 -5.17 -0.76 1.02
CA SER A 85 -5.70 0.57 1.36
C SER A 85 -5.78 1.49 0.14
N LEU A 86 -4.80 1.41 -0.75
CA LEU A 86 -4.81 2.15 -2.00
C LEU A 86 -5.83 1.58 -2.98
N GLN A 87 -6.06 0.26 -3.02
CA GLN A 87 -7.06 -0.39 -3.85
C GLN A 87 -8.48 0.01 -3.45
N GLU A 88 -8.84 -0.18 -2.19
CA GLU A 88 -10.15 0.16 -1.66
C GLU A 88 -10.46 1.66 -1.83
N ALA A 89 -9.47 2.53 -1.59
CA ALA A 89 -9.64 3.96 -1.83
C ALA A 89 -9.90 4.31 -3.30
N ASP A 90 -9.26 3.61 -4.25
CA ASP A 90 -9.49 3.85 -5.69
C ASP A 90 -10.91 3.45 -6.09
N LEU A 91 -11.38 2.28 -5.62
CA LEU A 91 -12.77 1.85 -5.80
C LEU A 91 -13.75 2.90 -5.28
N MET A 92 -13.47 3.50 -4.12
CA MET A 92 -14.32 4.58 -3.59
C MET A 92 -14.32 5.82 -4.50
N PHE A 93 -13.16 6.19 -5.08
CA PHE A 93 -13.09 7.31 -6.04
C PHE A 93 -13.80 7.03 -7.36
N GLU A 94 -13.95 5.76 -7.75
CA GLU A 94 -14.70 5.35 -8.93
C GLU A 94 -16.21 5.28 -8.67
N ASP A 95 -16.60 4.77 -7.50
CA ASP A 95 -18.01 4.51 -7.16
C ASP A 95 -18.75 5.75 -6.62
N TYR A 96 -18.03 6.73 -6.05
CA TYR A 96 -18.63 7.86 -5.35
C TYR A 96 -18.09 9.21 -5.81
N GLU A 97 -19.02 10.16 -5.98
CA GLU A 97 -18.66 11.54 -6.30
C GLU A 97 -18.06 12.27 -5.09
N LEU A 98 -17.03 13.07 -5.34
CA LEU A 98 -16.51 14.01 -4.36
C LEU A 98 -17.47 15.20 -4.24
N PRO A 99 -18.02 15.50 -3.05
CA PRO A 99 -18.88 16.65 -2.88
C PRO A 99 -18.04 17.92 -3.06
N VAL A 100 -18.32 18.69 -4.11
CA VAL A 100 -17.66 19.96 -4.42
C VAL A 100 -18.57 21.14 -4.05
N GLY A 101 -17.99 22.27 -3.64
CA GLY A 101 -18.73 23.50 -3.32
C GLY A 101 -19.03 23.67 -1.83
N GLU A 102 -20.13 24.36 -1.51
CA GLU A 102 -20.52 24.66 -0.12
C GLU A 102 -20.84 23.38 0.65
N GLY A 103 -20.16 23.16 1.78
CA GLY A 103 -20.27 21.92 2.56
C GLY A 103 -19.49 20.73 1.99
N GLY A 104 -18.81 20.90 0.84
CA GLY A 104 -17.96 19.90 0.20
C GLY A 104 -16.50 19.89 0.66
N VAL A 105 -15.69 19.05 0.01
CA VAL A 105 -14.23 19.04 0.21
C VAL A 105 -13.57 20.17 -0.59
N THR A 106 -12.51 20.75 -0.03
CA THR A 106 -11.72 21.83 -0.65
C THR A 106 -10.37 21.33 -1.15
N TRP A 107 -10.37 20.16 -1.77
CA TRP A 107 -9.15 19.50 -2.20
C TRP A 107 -8.58 20.15 -3.47
N ASP A 108 -7.25 20.14 -3.58
CA ASP A 108 -6.51 20.59 -4.75
C ASP A 108 -6.59 19.52 -5.85
N ASP A 109 -7.34 19.82 -6.91
CA ASP A 109 -7.59 18.90 -8.03
C ASP A 109 -6.30 18.43 -8.70
N GLN A 110 -5.28 19.28 -8.77
CA GLN A 110 -4.00 18.93 -9.38
C GLN A 110 -3.25 17.91 -8.50
N LYS A 111 -3.28 18.08 -7.18
CA LYS A 111 -2.70 17.11 -6.24
C LYS A 111 -3.49 15.82 -6.20
N LEU A 112 -4.82 15.88 -6.25
CA LEU A 112 -5.68 14.71 -6.32
C LEU A 112 -5.35 13.89 -7.58
N THR A 113 -5.29 14.54 -8.74
CA THR A 113 -4.95 13.89 -10.02
C THR A 113 -3.57 13.22 -9.96
N LYS A 114 -2.56 13.91 -9.42
CA LYS A 114 -1.22 13.33 -9.24
C LYS A 114 -1.23 12.15 -8.27
N PHE A 115 -2.01 12.24 -7.19
CA PHE A 115 -2.15 11.17 -6.22
C PHE A 115 -2.75 9.94 -6.89
N ARG A 116 -3.87 10.09 -7.62
CA ARG A 116 -4.53 8.99 -8.34
C ARG A 116 -3.61 8.33 -9.36
N HIS A 117 -2.82 9.10 -10.10
CA HIS A 117 -1.81 8.53 -11.00
C HIS A 117 -0.73 7.71 -10.26
N LEU A 118 -0.28 8.17 -9.08
CA LEU A 118 0.65 7.38 -8.27
C LEU A 118 0.00 6.15 -7.64
N GLN A 119 -1.28 6.24 -7.26
CA GLN A 119 -2.07 5.15 -6.73
C GLN A 119 -2.18 4.01 -7.76
N THR A 120 -2.58 4.32 -8.99
CA THR A 120 -2.60 3.34 -10.11
C THR A 120 -1.25 2.66 -10.29
N ARG A 121 -0.16 3.44 -10.36
CA ARG A 121 1.18 2.87 -10.50
C ARG A 121 1.59 1.97 -9.34
N LEU A 122 1.24 2.34 -8.10
CA LEU A 122 1.55 1.54 -6.92
C LEU A 122 0.72 0.25 -6.88
N GLN A 123 -0.51 0.26 -7.39
CA GLN A 123 -1.31 -0.95 -7.54
C GLN A 123 -0.73 -1.86 -8.62
N GLU A 124 -0.29 -1.32 -9.76
CA GLU A 124 0.39 -2.08 -10.81
C GLU A 124 1.69 -2.72 -10.29
N ASP A 125 2.54 -1.94 -9.61
CA ASP A 125 3.78 -2.44 -9.00
C ASP A 125 3.51 -3.49 -7.90
N GLY A 126 2.33 -3.42 -7.26
CA GLY A 126 1.91 -4.24 -6.13
C GLY A 126 1.01 -5.42 -6.47
N ASP A 127 0.68 -5.68 -7.74
CA ASP A 127 -0.35 -6.66 -8.16
C ASP A 127 -0.15 -8.07 -7.56
N CYS A 128 1.10 -8.47 -7.31
CA CYS A 128 1.44 -9.72 -6.63
C CYS A 128 0.93 -9.83 -5.18
N LEU A 129 0.43 -8.75 -4.58
CA LEU A 129 -0.19 -8.70 -3.25
C LEU A 129 -1.68 -9.03 -3.26
N SER A 130 -2.34 -9.02 -4.42
CA SER A 130 -3.79 -9.33 -4.58
C SER A 130 -4.19 -10.72 -4.06
N SER A 131 -3.24 -11.66 -3.99
CA SER A 131 -3.43 -13.04 -3.55
C SER A 131 -3.23 -13.27 -2.05
N VAL A 132 -2.96 -12.22 -1.27
CA VAL A 132 -2.83 -12.33 0.19
C VAL A 132 -4.23 -12.53 0.77
N ASP A 133 -4.47 -13.73 1.29
CA ASP A 133 -5.77 -14.21 1.74
C ASP A 133 -6.39 -13.23 2.75
N ASP A 134 -7.56 -12.70 2.35
CA ASP A 134 -8.26 -11.60 2.99
C ASP A 134 -8.82 -12.06 4.34
N SER A 135 -8.40 -11.40 5.40
CA SER A 135 -8.95 -11.61 6.75
C SER A 135 -10.21 -10.76 7.00
N GLY A 136 -10.71 -10.04 5.99
CA GLY A 136 -11.77 -9.04 6.14
C GLY A 136 -11.36 -7.88 7.05
N THR A 137 -10.07 -7.77 7.38
CA THR A 137 -9.60 -6.85 8.43
C THR A 137 -9.81 -5.39 8.02
N LEU A 138 -9.60 -5.05 6.75
CA LEU A 138 -9.81 -3.70 6.23
C LEU A 138 -11.22 -3.46 5.68
N SER A 139 -11.91 -4.51 5.21
CA SER A 139 -13.21 -4.38 4.54
C SER A 139 -14.28 -3.76 5.44
N SER A 140 -14.32 -4.11 6.74
CA SER A 140 -15.24 -3.48 7.69
C SER A 140 -14.95 -1.99 7.88
N TYR A 141 -13.68 -1.59 7.87
CA TYR A 141 -13.30 -0.18 7.96
C TYR A 141 -13.76 0.59 6.71
N PHE A 142 -13.46 0.10 5.51
CA PHE A 142 -13.87 0.77 4.28
C PHE A 142 -15.40 0.81 4.12
N SER A 143 -16.11 -0.25 4.53
CA SER A 143 -17.57 -0.25 4.61
C SER A 143 -18.12 0.86 5.52
N ASN A 144 -17.51 1.08 6.69
CA ASN A 144 -17.91 2.16 7.60
C ASN A 144 -17.65 3.56 7.00
N VAL A 145 -16.52 3.75 6.31
CA VAL A 145 -16.23 5.01 5.62
C VAL A 145 -17.25 5.25 4.51
N THR A 146 -17.52 4.24 3.68
CA THR A 146 -18.53 4.29 2.61
C THR A 146 -19.91 4.63 3.14
N ALA A 147 -20.31 4.05 4.28
CA ALA A 147 -21.59 4.37 4.91
C ALA A 147 -21.72 5.85 5.31
N VAL A 148 -20.60 6.53 5.63
CA VAL A 148 -20.60 7.99 5.90
C VAL A 148 -20.60 8.80 4.61
N ILE A 149 -19.90 8.33 3.57
CA ILE A 149 -19.90 8.97 2.25
C ILE A 149 -21.32 8.98 1.64
N GLN A 150 -22.06 7.89 1.79
CA GLN A 150 -23.42 7.75 1.26
C GLN A 150 -24.48 8.52 2.07
N GLN A 151 -24.18 8.91 3.31
CA GLN A 151 -25.08 9.69 4.14
C GLN A 151 -25.15 11.15 3.67
N GLN A 152 -26.38 11.65 3.51
CA GLN A 152 -26.64 13.05 3.22
C GLN A 152 -26.02 13.94 4.33
N ASP A 153 -25.45 15.07 3.92
CA ASP A 153 -24.77 16.06 4.77
C ASP A 153 -23.47 15.61 5.46
N SER A 154 -23.09 14.33 5.40
CA SER A 154 -21.81 13.83 5.95
C SER A 154 -20.81 13.32 4.93
N ALA A 155 -21.16 13.35 3.64
CA ALA A 155 -20.31 12.86 2.56
C ALA A 155 -18.88 13.44 2.62
N ALA A 156 -18.77 14.76 2.79
CA ALA A 156 -17.49 15.45 2.92
C ALA A 156 -16.66 14.96 4.12
N CYS A 157 -17.32 14.64 5.25
CA CYS A 157 -16.64 14.08 6.41
C CYS A 157 -16.13 12.66 6.15
N GLY A 158 -16.85 11.83 5.40
CA GLY A 158 -16.38 10.51 4.98
C GLY A 158 -15.09 10.60 4.16
N TRP A 159 -15.05 11.51 3.18
CA TRP A 159 -13.84 11.78 2.40
C TRP A 159 -12.67 12.34 3.24
N MET A 160 -12.96 13.22 4.20
CA MET A 160 -11.92 13.72 5.13
C MET A 160 -11.37 12.63 6.05
N VAL A 161 -12.21 11.69 6.48
CA VAL A 161 -11.79 10.49 7.23
C VAL A 161 -10.89 9.61 6.35
N LEU A 162 -11.31 9.31 5.12
CA LEU A 162 -10.52 8.52 4.18
C LEU A 162 -9.13 9.13 3.94
N ARG A 163 -9.07 10.43 3.61
CA ARG A 163 -7.81 11.14 3.40
C ARG A 163 -6.90 11.07 4.63
N ARG A 164 -7.44 11.33 5.82
CA ARG A 164 -6.68 11.30 7.08
C ARG A 164 -6.04 9.92 7.29
N ASP A 165 -6.84 8.87 7.21
CA ASP A 165 -6.39 7.52 7.51
C ASP A 165 -5.45 6.97 6.44
N LEU A 166 -5.71 7.23 5.15
CA LEU A 166 -4.74 6.91 4.10
C LEU A 166 -3.41 7.62 4.31
N THR A 167 -3.43 8.91 4.65
CA THR A 167 -2.20 9.66 4.96
C THR A 167 -1.42 8.98 6.09
N GLU A 168 -2.12 8.57 7.14
CA GLU A 168 -1.51 7.94 8.31
C GLU A 168 -1.02 6.51 8.05
N VAL A 169 -1.73 5.73 7.24
CA VAL A 169 -1.30 4.40 6.77
C VAL A 169 0.02 4.50 6.02
N LEU A 170 0.10 5.40 5.04
CA LEU A 170 1.34 5.58 4.26
C LEU A 170 2.48 6.07 5.16
N ARG A 171 2.21 7.01 6.08
CA ARG A 171 3.20 7.50 7.05
C ARG A 171 3.72 6.39 7.96
N SER A 172 2.82 5.59 8.52
CA SER A 172 3.14 4.49 9.43
C SER A 172 3.98 3.44 8.73
N ALA A 173 3.60 3.04 7.52
CA ALA A 173 4.36 2.10 6.72
C ALA A 173 5.78 2.62 6.43
N LEU A 174 5.91 3.87 5.99
CA LEU A 174 7.20 4.49 5.69
C LEU A 174 8.09 4.66 6.93
N THR A 175 7.50 4.90 8.10
CA THR A 175 8.25 5.20 9.34
C THR A 175 8.63 3.93 10.09
N LEU A 176 7.69 3.00 10.24
CA LEU A 176 7.86 1.80 11.07
C LEU A 176 8.40 0.61 10.26
N HIS A 177 8.16 0.61 8.95
CA HIS A 177 8.47 -0.50 8.06
C HIS A 177 9.30 -0.05 6.84
N HIS A 178 10.12 0.98 7.01
CA HIS A 178 10.97 1.55 5.95
C HIS A 178 11.74 0.49 5.14
N GLY A 179 12.28 -0.53 5.81
CA GLY A 179 13.07 -1.60 5.20
C GLY A 179 12.27 -2.55 4.28
N CYS A 180 10.95 -2.47 4.28
CA CYS A 180 10.10 -3.33 3.45
C CYS A 180 9.89 -2.80 2.02
N PHE A 181 10.27 -1.56 1.75
CA PHE A 181 10.12 -0.93 0.44
C PHE A 181 11.40 -1.02 -0.38
N THR A 182 11.26 -1.04 -1.71
CA THR A 182 12.42 -0.88 -2.59
C THR A 182 12.83 0.58 -2.66
N TRP A 183 14.06 0.85 -2.26
CA TRP A 183 14.70 2.15 -2.37
C TRP A 183 15.80 2.07 -3.43
N THR A 184 15.51 2.52 -4.64
CA THR A 184 16.56 2.64 -5.66
C THR A 184 17.47 3.82 -5.30
N ASN A 185 18.64 3.51 -4.75
CA ASN A 185 19.78 4.41 -4.89
C ASN A 185 20.25 4.28 -6.33
N LYS A 186 20.28 5.39 -7.09
CA LYS A 186 20.97 5.43 -8.39
C LYS A 186 22.48 5.33 -8.16
N THR A 187 22.97 4.17 -7.76
CA THR A 187 24.37 3.71 -7.77
C THR A 187 24.39 2.33 -7.10
N THR A 188 24.47 1.24 -7.86
CA THR A 188 25.69 0.44 -8.09
C THR A 188 25.30 -0.88 -8.80
N ASP A 189 25.81 -1.00 -10.02
CA ASP A 189 26.25 -2.20 -10.74
C ASP A 189 25.43 -3.50 -10.78
N GLU A 190 24.88 -3.72 -11.98
CA GLU A 190 24.91 -4.99 -12.70
C GLU A 190 26.33 -5.63 -12.69
N HIS A 191 26.77 -6.34 -11.64
CA HIS A 191 27.99 -7.16 -11.79
C HIS A 191 28.18 -8.25 -10.72
N PHE A 192 27.28 -9.25 -10.63
CA PHE A 192 27.61 -10.45 -9.84
C PHE A 192 27.26 -11.81 -10.45
N CYS A 193 26.45 -11.90 -11.52
CA CYS A 193 26.12 -13.20 -12.13
C CYS A 193 26.89 -13.54 -13.42
N ARG A 194 27.89 -12.75 -13.85
CA ARG A 194 28.73 -13.07 -15.03
C ARG A 194 30.06 -13.76 -14.72
N GLN A 195 30.36 -14.07 -13.46
CA GLN A 195 31.71 -14.51 -13.07
C GLN A 195 31.86 -15.96 -12.60
N LEU A 196 30.83 -16.81 -12.66
CA LEU A 196 31.01 -18.22 -12.32
C LEU A 196 30.27 -19.15 -13.31
N ASN A 197 31.09 -19.76 -14.19
CA ASN A 197 30.85 -20.83 -15.18
C ASN A 197 30.23 -20.46 -16.54
#